data_AF-X1AWE0-F1
#
_entry.id   AF-X1AWE0-F1
#
_cell.length_a   1.000
_cell.length_b   1.000
_cell.length_c   1.000
_cell.angle_alpha   90.00
_cell.angle_beta   90.00
_cell.angle_gamma   90.00
#
_symmetry.space_group_name_H-M   'P 1'
#
loop_
_entity.id
_entity.type
_entity.pdbx_description
1 polymer ?
#
loop_
_entity_poly.entity_id
_entity_poly.type
_entity_poly.pdbx_seq_one_letter_code
_entity_poly.pdbx_strand_id
1 'polypeptide(L)'
;MKRQVDFEVETLPGVHLGQKIIPVASSGSYVPGGRYPMLASAHMTVITPKVAGVSRAVACSPPVKGQGLWPATLYSMHAAGAD
;
A
#
# COMPACT_ATOMS: atom_id res chain seq x y z
N MET A 1 -4.69 17.65 6.11
CA MET A 1 -5.33 17.18 4.87
C MET A 1 -6.55 16.33 5.25
N LYS A 2 -7.75 16.60 4.71
CA LYS A 2 -8.96 15.82 5.04
C LYS A 2 -8.97 14.51 4.22
N ARG A 3 -9.12 13.36 4.89
CA ARG A 3 -9.38 12.07 4.24
C ARG A 3 -10.77 12.14 3.59
N GLN A 4 -10.93 11.64 2.37
CA GLN A 4 -12.29 11.45 1.83
C GLN A 4 -13.05 10.46 2.72
N VAL A 5 -14.33 10.71 2.93
CA VAL A 5 -15.21 9.88 3.76
C VAL A 5 -16.42 9.47 2.94
N ASP A 6 -17.01 8.34 3.31
CA ASP A 6 -18.25 7.88 2.71
C ASP A 6 -19.34 8.94 2.89
N PHE A 7 -20.18 9.09 1.87
CA PHE A 7 -21.35 9.96 1.96
C PHE A 7 -22.53 9.38 1.19
N GLU A 8 -23.71 9.76 1.63
CA GLU A 8 -24.98 9.48 0.99
C GLU A 8 -25.86 10.73 1.11
N VAL A 9 -26.63 11.02 0.07
CA VAL A 9 -27.57 12.14 0.00
C VAL A 9 -28.83 11.68 -0.72
N GLU A 10 -29.98 12.11 -0.21
CA GLU A 10 -31.25 11.94 -0.90
C GLU A 10 -31.43 13.13 -1.87
N THR A 11 -31.36 12.87 -3.17
CA THR A 11 -31.42 13.95 -4.18
C THR A 11 -32.84 14.31 -4.60
N LEU A 12 -33.75 13.34 -4.51
CA LEU A 12 -35.20 13.45 -4.74
C LEU A 12 -35.88 12.49 -3.76
N PRO A 13 -37.18 12.68 -3.44
CA PRO A 13 -37.89 11.77 -2.53
C PRO A 13 -37.71 10.28 -2.92
N GLY A 14 -37.05 9.52 -2.04
CA GLY A 14 -36.74 8.10 -2.23
C GLY A 14 -35.52 7.76 -3.10
N VAL A 15 -34.78 8.76 -3.60
CA VAL A 15 -33.59 8.56 -4.45
C VAL A 15 -32.31 8.89 -3.67
N HIS A 16 -31.62 7.84 -3.23
CA HIS A 16 -30.35 7.94 -2.49
C HIS A 16 -29.16 7.75 -3.42
N LEU A 17 -28.25 8.73 -3.43
CA LEU A 17 -26.98 8.69 -4.17
C LEU A 17 -25.82 8.91 -3.21
N GLY A 18 -24.65 8.34 -3.52
CA GLY A 18 -23.50 8.45 -2.64
C GLY A 18 -22.23 7.87 -3.22
N GLN A 19 -21.16 7.94 -2.42
CA GLN A 19 -19.88 7.32 -2.70
C GLN A 19 -19.43 6.53 -1.47
N LYS A 20 -18.88 5.33 -1.71
CA LYS A 20 -18.19 4.53 -0.70
C LYS A 20 -16.74 4.31 -1.10
N ILE A 21 -15.84 4.40 -0.12
CA ILE A 21 -14.41 4.12 -0.30
C ILE A 21 -14.14 2.72 0.23
N ILE A 22 -13.98 1.78 -0.69
CA ILE A 22 -13.79 0.36 -0.36
C ILE A 22 -12.36 -0.03 -0.73
N PRO A 23 -11.50 -0.40 0.23
CA PRO A 23 -10.16 -0.88 -0.10
C PRO A 23 -10.22 -2.21 -0.85
N VAL A 24 -9.25 -2.42 -1.74
CA VAL A 24 -9.05 -3.73 -2.36
C VAL A 24 -8.67 -4.76 -1.29
N ALA A 25 -8.98 -6.03 -1.55
CA ALA A 25 -8.66 -7.11 -0.61
C ALA A 25 -7.15 -7.26 -0.37
N SER A 26 -6.34 -7.11 -1.43
CA SER A 26 -4.88 -7.21 -1.34
C SER A 26 -4.18 -6.29 -2.33
N SER A 27 -2.97 -5.86 -1.97
CA SER A 27 -2.08 -5.04 -2.80
C SER A 27 -0.67 -5.65 -2.83
N GLY A 28 0.02 -5.48 -3.96
CA GLY A 28 1.40 -5.89 -4.15
C GLY A 28 2.28 -4.68 -4.45
N SER A 29 3.37 -4.55 -3.69
CA SER A 29 4.31 -3.42 -3.76
C SER A 29 5.66 -3.92 -4.23
N TYR A 30 6.06 -3.51 -5.44
CA TYR A 30 7.40 -3.81 -5.95
C TYR A 30 8.42 -2.77 -5.46
N VAL A 31 9.48 -3.25 -4.83
CA VAL A 31 10.61 -2.45 -4.36
C VAL A 31 11.83 -2.76 -5.24
N PRO A 32 12.36 -1.78 -5.98
CA PRO A 32 13.54 -1.98 -6.81
C PRO A 32 14.74 -2.51 -6.01
N GLY A 33 15.41 -3.52 -6.55
CA GLY A 33 16.69 -4.01 -6.04
C GLY A 33 17.86 -3.56 -6.92
N GLY A 34 19.01 -4.20 -6.76
CA GLY A 34 20.20 -3.96 -7.57
C GLY A 34 21.42 -3.58 -6.74
N ARG A 35 22.23 -2.66 -7.27
CA ARG A 35 23.53 -2.28 -6.68
C ARG A 35 23.42 -1.69 -5.26
N TYR A 36 22.31 -1.02 -4.96
CA TYR A 36 22.11 -0.30 -3.70
C TYR A 36 20.75 -0.66 -3.07
N PRO A 37 20.63 -0.64 -1.72
CA PRO A 37 19.35 -0.83 -1.04
C PRO A 37 18.40 0.35 -1.29
N MET A 38 17.14 0.05 -1.62
CA MET A 38 16.13 1.07 -1.95
C MET A 38 15.10 1.19 -0.83
N LEU A 39 15.40 2.03 0.17
CA LEU A 39 14.57 2.17 1.38
C LEU A 39 13.32 3.03 1.15
N ALA A 40 13.47 4.13 0.40
CA ALA A 40 12.38 5.06 0.16
C ALA A 40 11.21 4.41 -0.61
N SER A 41 11.53 3.59 -1.62
CA SER A 41 10.50 2.93 -2.44
C SER A 41 9.61 1.99 -1.62
N ALA A 42 10.16 1.28 -0.62
CA ALA A 42 9.36 0.44 0.26
C ALA A 42 8.32 1.25 1.03
N HIS A 43 8.72 2.39 1.62
CA HIS A 43 7.79 3.27 2.34
C HIS A 43 6.73 3.88 1.42
N MET A 44 7.13 4.38 0.25
CA MET A 44 6.20 5.01 -0.70
C MET A 44 5.12 4.05 -1.23
N THR A 45 5.45 2.76 -1.35
CA THR A 45 4.56 1.77 -1.97
C THR A 45 3.78 0.95 -0.96
N VAL A 46 4.28 0.74 0.26
CA VAL A 46 3.59 -0.08 1.27
C VAL A 46 2.68 0.77 2.16
N ILE A 47 3.07 2.01 2.51
CA ILE A 47 2.27 2.84 3.44
C ILE A 47 0.91 3.19 2.82
N THR A 48 0.86 3.43 1.52
CA THR A 48 -0.38 3.80 0.81
C THR A 48 -1.51 2.77 0.98
N PRO A 49 -1.32 1.47 0.65
CA PRO A 49 -2.36 0.46 0.90
C PRO A 49 -2.64 0.24 2.40
N LYS A 50 -1.67 0.38 3.31
CA LYS A 50 -1.92 0.28 4.75
C LYS A 50 -2.83 1.41 5.25
N VAL A 51 -2.57 2.66 4.84
CA VAL A 51 -3.42 3.81 5.18
C VAL A 51 -4.80 3.71 4.53
N ALA A 52 -4.90 3.09 3.34
CA ALA A 52 -6.17 2.83 2.68
C ALA A 52 -7.01 1.74 3.37
N GLY A 53 -6.44 0.94 4.29
CA GLY A 53 -7.14 -0.14 4.97
C GLY A 53 -7.15 -1.47 4.20
N VAL A 54 -6.19 -1.67 3.28
CA VAL A 54 -6.02 -2.95 2.58
C VAL A 54 -5.64 -4.03 3.59
N SER A 55 -6.33 -5.17 3.55
CA SER A 55 -6.14 -6.26 4.53
C SER A 55 -4.82 -7.01 4.37
N ARG A 56 -4.27 -7.06 3.15
CA ARG A 56 -2.99 -7.72 2.84
C ARG A 56 -2.15 -6.93 1.84
N ALA A 57 -1.06 -6.32 2.30
CA ALA A 57 -0.08 -5.57 1.51
C ALA A 57 1.26 -6.33 1.46
N VAL A 58 1.53 -7.00 0.33
CA VAL A 58 2.75 -7.78 0.13
C VAL A 58 3.82 -6.92 -0.53
N ALA A 59 5.06 -7.01 -0.07
CA ALA A 59 6.21 -6.36 -0.72
C ALA A 59 7.14 -7.38 -1.37
N CYS A 60 7.60 -7.08 -2.58
CA CYS A 60 8.52 -7.93 -3.36
C CYS A 60 9.73 -7.13 -3.83
N SER A 61 10.91 -7.75 -3.85
CA SER A 61 12.12 -7.17 -4.45
C SER A 61 12.98 -8.26 -5.06
N PRO A 62 13.67 -8.00 -6.19
CA PRO A 62 14.55 -8.98 -6.79
C PRO A 62 15.74 -9.30 -5.88
N PRO A 63 16.26 -10.54 -5.90
CA PRO A 63 17.43 -10.91 -5.12
C PRO A 63 18.68 -10.18 -5.63
N VAL A 64 19.51 -9.78 -4.68
CA VAL A 64 20.83 -9.20 -4.88
C VAL A 64 21.83 -10.32 -5.09
N LYS A 65 22.52 -10.32 -6.24
CA LYS A 65 23.56 -11.30 -6.59
C LYS A 65 23.11 -12.77 -6.41
N GLY A 66 21.80 -13.04 -6.56
CA GLY A 66 21.23 -14.38 -6.42
C GLY A 66 21.17 -14.94 -4.99
N GLN A 67 21.44 -14.14 -3.95
CA GLN A 67 21.55 -14.65 -2.56
C GLN A 67 20.39 -14.24 -1.64
N GLY A 68 19.65 -13.18 -1.96
CA GLY A 68 18.54 -12.68 -1.12
C GLY A 68 18.38 -11.18 -1.25
N LEU A 69 17.63 -10.54 -0.33
CA LEU A 69 17.47 -9.09 -0.34
C LEU A 69 18.58 -8.40 0.47
N TRP A 70 18.83 -7.12 0.20
CA TRP A 70 19.56 -6.28 1.15
C TRP A 70 18.83 -6.28 2.51
N PRO A 71 19.51 -6.54 3.65
CA PRO A 71 18.87 -6.52 4.95
C PRO A 71 18.15 -5.20 5.26
N ALA A 72 18.73 -4.08 4.84
CA ALA A 72 18.11 -2.76 5.00
C ALA A 72 16.81 -2.62 4.18
N THR A 73 16.76 -3.16 2.96
CA THR A 73 15.53 -3.17 2.14
C THR A 73 14.45 -4.03 2.78
N LEU A 74 14.80 -5.23 3.28
CA LEU A 74 13.87 -6.11 3.97
C LEU A 74 13.31 -5.45 5.24
N TYR A 75 14.18 -4.87 6.06
CA TYR A 75 13.77 -4.11 7.23
C TYR A 75 12.86 -2.94 6.86
N SER A 76 13.18 -2.22 5.78
CA SER A 76 12.37 -1.10 5.31
C SER A 76 10.97 -1.52 4.85
N MET A 77 10.80 -2.70 4.24
CA MET A 77 9.48 -3.24 3.90
C MET A 77 8.68 -3.56 5.16
N HIS A 78 9.31 -4.24 6.11
CA HIS A 78 8.69 -4.59 7.39
C HIS A 78 8.28 -3.34 8.18
N ALA A 79 9.18 -2.36 8.30
CA ALA A 79 8.92 -1.10 8.99
C ALA A 79 7.82 -0.27 8.30
N ALA A 80 7.67 -0.37 6.98
CA ALA A 80 6.58 0.27 6.24
C ALA A 80 5.23 -0.45 6.42
N GLY A 81 5.21 -1.65 7.02
CA GLY A 81 4.00 -2.40 7.36
C GLY A 81 3.60 -3.47 6.34
N ALA A 82 4.57 -3.99 5.55
CA ALA A 82 4.33 -5.13 4.68
C ALA A 82 4.02 -6.38 5.50
N ASP A 83 3.10 -7.20 5.00
CA ASP A 83 2.62 -8.44 5.64
C ASP A 83 3.45 -9.67 5.26
#